data_AF-A0A2D6GAY8-F1
#
_entry.id   AF-A0A2D6GAY8-F1
#
_cell.length_a   1.000
_cell.length_b   1.000
_cell.length_c   1.000
_cell.angle_alpha   90.00
_cell.angle_beta   90.00
_cell.angle_gamma   90.00
#
_symmetry.space_group_name_H-M   'P 1'
#
loop_
_entity.id
_entity.type
_entity.pdbx_description
1 polymer ?
#
loop_
_entity_poly.entity_id
_entity_poly.type
_entity_poly.pdbx_seq_one_letter_code
_entity_poly.pdbx_strand_id
1 'polypeptide(L)'
;MRILSYDLLMILLARGFFGLFLATVLGFGSWAIIRDSVPTPDSDSASFFLVHAAMAGGPAALGAALAWWNTESSGRAHLLAVFLTMGITVMSTWLVFEIWEVETYNALFGGVYRIPVISTSDMLTKMMTAAVVSANAVAATFYLYRALRYRDF
;
A
#
# COMPACT_ATOMS: atom_id res chain seq x y z
N MET A 1 -23.55 -16.56 18.00
CA MET A 1 -22.75 -15.57 17.24
C MET A 1 -23.29 -15.58 15.81
N ARG A 2 -24.16 -14.64 15.42
CA ARG A 2 -24.63 -14.49 14.02
C ARG A 2 -23.53 -13.73 13.29
N ILE A 3 -22.63 -14.45 12.62
CA ILE A 3 -21.29 -13.92 12.27
C ILE A 3 -21.27 -13.01 11.02
N LEU A 4 -22.31 -12.96 10.19
CA LEU A 4 -22.39 -11.97 9.11
C LEU A 4 -23.86 -11.59 8.89
N SER A 5 -24.27 -10.39 9.28
CA SER A 5 -25.49 -9.78 8.74
C SER A 5 -25.20 -9.36 7.29
N TYR A 6 -26.19 -9.52 6.39
CA TYR A 6 -26.07 -9.08 4.99
C TYR A 6 -25.61 -7.63 4.87
N ASP A 7 -26.05 -6.76 5.78
CA ASP A 7 -25.67 -5.35 5.83
C ASP A 7 -24.16 -5.14 6.05
N LEU A 8 -23.54 -5.92 6.96
CA LEU A 8 -22.11 -5.82 7.22
C LEU A 8 -21.29 -6.27 6.00
N LEU A 9 -21.72 -7.35 5.34
CA LEU A 9 -21.08 -7.82 4.11
C LEU A 9 -21.16 -6.76 3.00
N MET A 10 -22.33 -6.14 2.83
CA MET A 10 -22.51 -5.08 1.83
C MET A 10 -21.62 -3.86 2.11
N ILE A 11 -21.49 -3.45 3.38
CA ILE A 11 -20.58 -2.37 3.79
C ILE A 11 -19.13 -2.73 3.48
N LEU A 12 -18.70 -3.94 3.84
CA LEU A 12 -17.33 -4.41 3.60
C LEU A 12 -17.01 -4.49 2.10
N LEU A 13 -17.94 -4.98 1.28
CA LEU A 13 -17.77 -5.02 -0.16
C LEU A 13 -17.71 -3.61 -0.77
N ALA A 14 -18.64 -2.72 -0.38
CA ALA A 14 -18.65 -1.35 -0.87
C ALA A 14 -17.36 -0.60 -0.53
N ARG A 15 -16.90 -0.69 0.72
CA ARG A 15 -15.62 -0.13 1.17
C ARG A 15 -14.43 -0.77 0.45
N GLY A 16 -14.47 -2.08 0.24
CA GLY A 16 -13.47 -2.82 -0.51
C GLY A 16 -13.34 -2.33 -1.95
N PHE A 17 -14.44 -2.26 -2.70
CA PHE A 17 -14.41 -1.74 -4.07
C PHE A 17 -13.96 -0.28 -4.13
N PHE A 18 -14.49 0.56 -3.23
CA PHE A 18 -14.10 1.97 -3.18
C PHE A 18 -12.63 2.15 -2.80
N GLY A 19 -12.12 1.36 -1.87
CA GLY A 19 -10.72 1.38 -1.44
C GLY A 19 -9.76 0.86 -2.49
N LEU A 20 -10.13 -0.19 -3.24
CA LEU A 20 -9.36 -0.65 -4.40
C LEU A 20 -9.30 0.44 -5.47
N PHE A 21 -10.44 1.07 -5.77
CA PHE A 21 -10.52 2.16 -6.74
C PHE A 21 -9.65 3.36 -6.33
N LEU A 22 -9.85 3.89 -5.11
CA LEU A 22 -9.10 5.04 -4.63
C LEU A 22 -7.60 4.75 -4.52
N ALA A 23 -7.21 3.60 -3.97
CA ALA A 23 -5.80 3.23 -3.86
C ALA A 23 -5.13 3.12 -5.24
N THR A 24 -5.86 2.60 -6.23
CA THR A 24 -5.35 2.50 -7.61
C THR A 24 -5.18 3.89 -8.23
N VAL A 25 -6.21 4.73 -8.17
CA VAL A 25 -6.17 6.08 -8.75
C VAL A 25 -5.08 6.93 -8.09
N LEU A 26 -5.01 6.93 -6.76
CA LEU A 26 -4.01 7.73 -6.06
C LEU A 26 -2.60 7.17 -6.22
N GLY A 27 -2.40 5.85 -6.10
CA GLY A 27 -1.07 5.25 -6.24
C GLY A 27 -0.52 5.33 -7.66
N PHE A 28 -1.35 5.05 -8.68
CA PHE A 28 -0.92 5.18 -10.07
C PHE A 28 -0.77 6.64 -10.47
N GLY A 29 -1.74 7.49 -10.12
CA GLY A 29 -1.72 8.91 -10.44
C GLY A 29 -0.53 9.63 -9.82
N SER A 30 -0.23 9.37 -8.54
CA SER A 30 0.95 9.94 -7.89
C SER A 30 2.24 9.48 -8.55
N TRP A 31 2.38 8.17 -8.79
CA TRP A 31 3.57 7.63 -9.42
C TRP A 31 3.77 8.21 -10.82
N ALA A 32 2.72 8.28 -11.63
CA ALA A 32 2.78 8.82 -12.99
C ALA A 32 3.20 10.31 -13.03
N ILE A 33 2.75 11.11 -12.06
CA ILE A 33 3.10 12.54 -11.96
C ILE A 33 4.51 12.74 -11.41
N ILE A 34 4.88 11.97 -10.39
CA ILE A 34 6.08 12.21 -9.59
C ILE A 34 7.33 11.59 -10.24
N ARG A 35 7.21 10.44 -10.92
CA ARG A 35 8.36 9.68 -11.45
C ARG A 35 9.29 10.50 -12.36
N ASP A 36 8.73 11.42 -13.14
CA ASP A 36 9.47 12.24 -14.10
C ASP A 36 9.98 13.55 -13.47
N SER A 37 9.45 13.90 -12.28
CA SER A 37 9.75 15.16 -11.59
C SER A 37 10.79 15.01 -10.47
N VAL A 38 10.92 13.81 -9.90
CA VAL A 38 11.83 13.53 -8.78
C VAL A 38 13.06 12.80 -9.31
N PRO A 39 14.29 13.31 -9.04
CA PRO A 39 15.51 12.58 -9.33
C PRO A 39 15.47 11.24 -8.61
N THR A 40 15.46 10.16 -9.39
CA THR A 40 15.50 8.81 -8.84
C THR A 40 16.93 8.30 -8.85
N PRO A 41 17.34 7.48 -7.85
CA PRO A 41 18.61 6.78 -7.89
C PRO A 41 18.78 5.95 -9.17
N ASP A 42 20.00 5.54 -9.49
CA ASP A 42 20.24 4.67 -10.66
C ASP A 42 19.37 3.41 -10.57
N SER A 43 18.86 2.95 -11.73
CA SER A 43 17.97 1.77 -11.84
C SER A 43 18.54 0.49 -11.23
N ASP A 44 19.87 0.45 -11.08
CA ASP A 44 20.61 -0.70 -10.58
C ASP A 44 20.74 -0.68 -9.04
N SER A 45 20.13 0.31 -8.37
CA SER A 45 20.20 0.49 -6.93
C SER A 45 18.90 0.08 -6.24
N ALA A 46 18.99 -0.54 -5.06
CA ALA A 46 17.80 -0.91 -4.30
C ALA A 46 17.00 0.30 -3.79
N SER A 47 17.64 1.47 -3.65
CA SER A 47 16.99 2.73 -3.32
C SER A 47 16.08 3.23 -4.45
N PHE A 48 16.37 2.93 -5.72
CA PHE A 48 15.46 3.19 -6.84
C PHE A 48 14.09 2.55 -6.61
N PHE A 49 14.07 1.26 -6.25
CA PHE A 49 12.84 0.50 -5.99
C PHE A 49 12.11 0.99 -4.74
N LEU A 50 12.84 1.36 -3.69
CA LEU A 50 12.23 1.91 -2.48
C LEU A 50 11.56 3.27 -2.74
N VAL A 51 12.19 4.13 -3.53
CA VAL A 51 11.63 5.42 -3.92
C VAL A 51 10.36 5.23 -4.75
N HIS A 52 10.37 4.30 -5.71
CA HIS A 52 9.18 3.97 -6.50
C HIS A 52 8.05 3.38 -5.65
N ALA A 53 8.40 2.46 -4.74
CA ALA A 53 7.47 1.90 -3.77
C ALA A 53 6.85 2.97 -2.85
N ALA A 54 7.62 3.99 -2.45
CA ALA A 54 7.09 5.11 -1.68
C ALA A 54 6.18 6.02 -2.52
N MET A 55 6.56 6.32 -3.77
CA MET A 55 5.77 7.15 -4.69
C MET A 55 4.39 6.58 -4.99
N ALA A 56 4.26 5.25 -5.11
CA ALA A 56 2.99 4.58 -5.35
C ALA A 56 2.30 4.14 -4.04
N GLY A 57 3.04 3.46 -3.17
CA GLY A 57 2.52 2.84 -1.95
C GLY A 57 2.02 3.85 -0.91
N GLY A 58 2.68 4.99 -0.76
CA GLY A 58 2.24 6.03 0.18
C GLY A 58 0.85 6.58 -0.18
N PRO A 59 0.66 7.11 -1.40
CA PRO A 59 -0.63 7.60 -1.87
C PRO A 59 -1.71 6.50 -1.96
N ALA A 60 -1.35 5.27 -2.34
CA ALA A 60 -2.28 4.14 -2.30
C ALA A 60 -2.79 3.86 -0.87
N ALA A 61 -1.90 3.92 0.13
CA ALA A 61 -2.26 3.78 1.54
C ALA A 61 -3.22 4.88 2.01
N LEU A 62 -3.03 6.13 1.57
CA LEU A 62 -3.96 7.22 1.86
C LEU A 62 -5.35 6.95 1.25
N GLY A 63 -5.40 6.50 0.00
CA GLY A 63 -6.65 6.12 -0.67
C GLY A 63 -7.41 5.03 0.07
N ALA A 64 -6.69 3.97 0.48
CA ALA A 64 -7.27 2.92 1.29
C ALA A 64 -7.73 3.43 2.67
N ALA A 65 -6.91 4.22 3.37
CA ALA A 65 -7.26 4.73 4.69
C ALA A 65 -8.53 5.60 4.67
N LEU A 66 -8.76 6.35 3.59
CA LEU A 66 -10.00 7.10 3.38
C LEU A 66 -11.21 6.18 3.15
N ALA A 67 -11.07 5.14 2.32
CA ALA A 67 -12.15 4.18 2.06
C ALA A 67 -12.54 3.35 3.29
N TRP A 68 -11.55 3.05 4.14
CA TRP A 68 -11.72 2.30 5.38
C TRP A 68 -11.88 3.20 6.61
N TRP A 69 -12.16 4.48 6.41
CA TRP A 69 -12.32 5.44 7.51
C TRP A 69 -13.53 5.08 8.39
N ASN A 70 -13.32 5.04 9.70
CA ASN A 70 -14.33 4.80 10.73
C ASN A 70 -14.64 6.08 11.51
N THR A 71 -15.78 6.72 11.27
CA THR A 71 -16.10 8.02 11.87
C THR A 71 -16.24 8.01 13.39
N GLU A 72 -16.45 6.84 14.01
CA GLU A 72 -16.62 6.71 15.47
C GLU A 72 -15.28 6.65 16.21
N SER A 73 -14.18 6.47 15.48
CA SER A 73 -12.86 6.33 16.07
C SER A 73 -12.20 7.68 16.36
N SER A 74 -11.36 7.73 17.39
CA SER A 74 -10.68 8.98 17.78
C SER A 74 -9.64 9.40 16.73
N GLY A 75 -9.46 10.71 16.52
CA GLY A 75 -8.51 11.25 15.55
C GLY A 75 -7.07 10.75 15.73
N ARG A 76 -6.63 10.53 16.98
CA ARG A 76 -5.31 9.94 17.28
C ARG A 76 -5.18 8.50 16.78
N ALA A 77 -6.23 7.70 16.96
CA ALA A 77 -6.23 6.33 16.48
C ALA A 77 -6.24 6.26 14.94
N HIS A 78 -6.94 7.19 14.28
CA HIS A 78 -6.91 7.32 12.83
C HIS A 78 -5.53 7.67 12.30
N LEU A 79 -4.88 8.69 12.88
CA LEU A 79 -3.54 9.09 12.47
C LEU A 79 -2.58 7.91 12.59
N LEU A 80 -2.62 7.19 13.71
CA LEU A 80 -1.79 6.00 13.90
C LEU A 80 -2.09 4.92 12.85
N ALA A 81 -3.37 4.63 12.57
CA ALA A 81 -3.76 3.66 11.57
C ALA A 81 -3.28 4.05 10.16
N VAL A 82 -3.38 5.34 9.80
CA VAL A 82 -2.87 5.87 8.52
C VAL A 82 -1.36 5.67 8.42
N PHE A 83 -0.59 6.09 9.44
CA PHE A 83 0.87 5.94 9.42
C PHE A 83 1.31 4.48 9.35
N LEU A 84 0.66 3.59 10.10
CA LEU A 84 0.94 2.15 10.05
C LEU A 84 0.58 1.56 8.69
N THR A 85 -0.58 1.91 8.14
CA THR A 85 -0.99 1.48 6.80
C THR A 85 0.02 1.94 5.76
N MET A 86 0.47 3.19 5.84
CA MET A 86 1.45 3.76 4.92
C MET A 86 2.80 3.04 5.01
N GLY A 87 3.34 2.88 6.21
CA GLY A 87 4.61 2.18 6.43
C GLY A 87 4.57 0.73 5.94
N ILE A 88 3.54 -0.03 6.32
CA ILE A 88 3.39 -1.43 5.91
C ILE A 88 3.18 -1.53 4.40
N THR A 89 2.41 -0.63 3.79
CA THR A 89 2.16 -0.64 2.34
C THR A 89 3.43 -0.38 1.56
N VAL A 90 4.19 0.66 1.92
CA VAL A 90 5.44 1.00 1.23
C VAL A 90 6.44 -0.15 1.36
N MET A 91 6.59 -0.72 2.56
CA MET A 91 7.48 -1.86 2.78
C MET A 91 7.02 -3.11 2.03
N SER A 92 5.73 -3.42 2.02
CA SER A 92 5.18 -4.58 1.29
C SER A 92 5.36 -4.42 -0.22
N THR A 93 5.17 -3.20 -0.71
CA THR A 93 5.39 -2.83 -2.12
C THR A 93 6.85 -3.01 -2.51
N TRP A 94 7.77 -2.57 -1.64
CA TRP A 94 9.20 -2.76 -1.85
C TRP A 94 9.62 -4.24 -1.77
N LEU A 95 9.12 -4.99 -0.77
CA LEU A 95 9.42 -6.41 -0.57
C LEU A 95 8.93 -7.30 -1.73
N VAL A 96 7.89 -6.88 -2.46
CA VAL A 96 7.49 -7.59 -3.69
C VAL A 96 8.63 -7.60 -4.72
N PHE A 97 9.50 -6.60 -4.77
CA PHE A 97 10.68 -6.69 -5.63
C PHE A 97 11.68 -7.73 -5.11
N GLU A 98 11.85 -7.86 -3.80
CA GLU A 98 12.72 -8.88 -3.21
C GLU A 98 12.26 -10.31 -3.51
N ILE A 99 10.97 -10.59 -3.34
CA ILE A 99 10.37 -11.92 -3.56
C ILE A 99 10.49 -12.35 -5.03
N TRP A 100 10.57 -11.38 -5.95
CA TRP A 100 10.63 -11.61 -7.39
C TRP A 100 12.06 -11.47 -7.93
N GLU A 101 13.05 -11.80 -7.08
CA GLU A 101 14.47 -12.00 -7.43
C GLU A 101 15.23 -10.73 -7.84
N VAL A 102 14.78 -9.56 -7.40
CA VAL A 102 15.46 -8.27 -7.64
C VAL A 102 16.63 -8.06 -6.66
N GLU A 103 16.87 -8.98 -5.72
CA GLU A 103 17.94 -8.94 -4.69
C GLU A 103 18.11 -7.57 -4.01
N THR A 104 17.02 -6.80 -3.89
CA THR A 104 17.00 -5.45 -3.36
C THR A 104 17.51 -5.36 -1.92
N TYR A 105 17.26 -6.36 -1.08
CA TYR A 105 17.74 -6.44 0.29
C TYR A 105 19.26 -6.63 0.30
N ASN A 106 19.77 -7.60 -0.47
CA ASN A 106 21.20 -7.85 -0.57
C ASN A 106 21.94 -6.66 -1.22
N ALA A 107 21.30 -5.93 -2.12
CA ALA A 107 21.86 -4.71 -2.70
C ALA A 107 21.85 -3.53 -1.71
N LEU A 108 20.86 -3.41 -0.83
CA LEU A 108 20.78 -2.32 0.15
C LEU A 108 21.67 -2.57 1.40
N PHE A 109 21.79 -3.83 1.83
CA PHE A 109 22.44 -4.20 3.09
C PHE A 109 23.65 -5.14 2.95
N GLY A 110 23.79 -5.83 1.82
CA GLY A 110 24.82 -6.86 1.57
C GLY A 110 25.92 -6.45 0.57
N GLY A 111 25.81 -5.29 -0.09
CA GLY A 111 26.85 -4.74 -0.97
C GLY A 111 26.95 -5.32 -2.38
N VAL A 112 25.94 -6.08 -2.83
CA VAL A 112 25.88 -6.63 -4.21
C VAL A 112 25.26 -5.59 -5.15
N TYR A 113 25.93 -5.27 -6.27
CA TYR A 113 25.68 -4.04 -7.04
C TYR A 113 24.88 -4.21 -8.34
N ARG A 114 24.43 -5.42 -8.68
CA ARG A 114 23.76 -5.66 -9.97
C ARG A 114 22.38 -6.25 -9.77
N ILE A 115 21.40 -5.37 -9.86
CA ILE A 115 19.99 -5.72 -9.90
C ILE A 115 19.60 -5.99 -11.36
N PRO A 116 18.80 -7.03 -11.67
CA PRO A 116 18.31 -7.28 -13.03
C PRO A 116 17.48 -6.11 -13.57
N VAL A 117 17.73 -5.72 -14.82
CA VAL A 117 16.95 -4.69 -15.52
C VAL A 117 15.57 -5.24 -15.83
N ILE A 118 14.54 -4.72 -15.15
CA ILE A 118 13.13 -5.10 -15.35
C ILE A 118 12.44 -4.05 -16.23
N SER A 119 11.50 -4.49 -17.07
CA SER A 119 10.68 -3.56 -17.84
C SER A 119 9.85 -2.67 -16.92
N THR A 120 9.72 -1.39 -17.26
CA THR A 120 8.94 -0.43 -16.47
C THR A 120 7.48 -0.86 -16.30
N SER A 121 6.90 -1.51 -17.31
CA SER A 121 5.53 -2.02 -17.24
C SER A 121 5.38 -3.16 -16.24
N ASP A 122 6.32 -4.11 -16.21
CA ASP A 122 6.28 -5.24 -15.28
C ASP A 122 6.54 -4.77 -13.84
N MET A 123 7.51 -3.87 -13.65
CA MET A 123 7.75 -3.19 -12.38
C MET A 123 6.47 -2.49 -11.89
N LEU A 124 5.82 -1.72 -12.75
CA LEU A 124 4.60 -0.99 -12.41
C LEU A 124 3.47 -1.93 -12.01
N THR A 125 3.18 -2.96 -12.80
CA THR A 125 2.09 -3.89 -12.51
C THR A 125 2.29 -4.54 -11.15
N LYS A 126 3.49 -5.07 -10.89
CA LYS A 126 3.81 -5.73 -9.62
C LYS A 126 3.71 -4.78 -8.44
N MET A 127 4.31 -3.59 -8.58
CA MET A 127 4.29 -2.54 -7.55
C MET A 127 2.86 -2.10 -7.22
N MET A 128 2.06 -1.84 -8.25
CA MET A 128 0.68 -1.36 -8.08
C MET A 128 -0.21 -2.42 -7.46
N THR A 129 -0.09 -3.69 -7.89
CA THR A 129 -0.81 -4.79 -7.26
C THR A 129 -0.43 -4.91 -5.79
N ALA A 130 0.86 -4.90 -5.47
CA ALA A 130 1.34 -4.98 -4.09
C ALA A 130 0.79 -3.83 -3.25
N ALA A 131 0.97 -2.58 -3.70
CA ALA A 131 0.52 -1.37 -3.01
C ALA A 131 -0.99 -1.38 -2.74
N VAL A 132 -1.80 -1.65 -3.76
CA VAL A 132 -3.27 -1.60 -3.65
C VAL A 132 -3.78 -2.71 -2.73
N VAL A 133 -3.27 -3.93 -2.87
CA VAL A 133 -3.69 -5.08 -2.04
C VAL A 133 -3.25 -4.89 -0.60
N SER A 134 -1.98 -4.55 -0.34
CA SER A 134 -1.49 -4.38 1.03
C SER A 134 -2.16 -3.21 1.74
N ALA A 135 -2.37 -2.09 1.04
CA ALA A 135 -3.04 -0.91 1.61
C ALA A 135 -4.46 -1.25 2.08
N ASN A 136 -5.24 -1.90 1.22
CA ASN A 136 -6.60 -2.28 1.55
C ASN A 136 -6.66 -3.35 2.63
N ALA A 137 -5.79 -4.37 2.58
CA ALA A 137 -5.75 -5.41 3.59
C ALA A 137 -5.44 -4.85 4.99
N VAL A 138 -4.45 -3.97 5.10
CA VAL A 138 -4.04 -3.38 6.38
C VAL A 138 -5.11 -2.42 6.89
N ALA A 139 -5.63 -1.53 6.04
CA ALA A 139 -6.66 -0.58 6.43
C ALA A 139 -7.98 -1.29 6.84
N ALA A 140 -8.38 -2.32 6.10
CA ALA A 140 -9.52 -3.17 6.45
C ALA A 140 -9.30 -3.90 7.78
N THR A 141 -8.08 -4.37 8.04
CA THR A 141 -7.74 -5.02 9.32
C THR A 141 -7.92 -4.07 10.48
N PHE A 142 -7.45 -2.82 10.37
CA PHE A 142 -7.68 -1.81 11.41
C PHE A 142 -9.16 -1.50 11.59
N TYR A 143 -9.91 -1.33 10.50
CA TYR A 143 -11.35 -1.10 10.54
C TYR A 143 -12.08 -2.25 11.27
N LEU A 144 -11.85 -3.49 10.84
CA LEU A 144 -12.46 -4.68 11.42
C LEU A 144 -12.05 -4.90 12.87
N TYR A 145 -10.78 -4.73 13.20
CA TYR A 145 -10.32 -4.85 14.58
C TYR A 145 -11.09 -3.89 15.48
N ARG A 146 -11.27 -2.63 15.05
CA ARG A 146 -12.00 -1.64 15.85
C ARG A 146 -13.49 -1.93 15.92
N ALA A 147 -14.11 -2.26 14.78
CA ALA A 147 -15.52 -2.63 14.72
C ALA A 147 -15.84 -3.84 15.61
N LEU A 148 -14.95 -4.85 15.66
CA LEU A 148 -15.16 -6.05 16.46
C LEU A 148 -14.83 -5.84 17.94
N ARG A 149 -13.74 -5.12 18.24
CA ARG A 149 -13.23 -4.99 19.62
C ARG A 149 -13.91 -3.87 20.40
N TYR A 150 -14.10 -2.73 19.76
CA TYR A 150 -14.64 -1.52 20.39
C TYR A 150 -16.11 -1.27 20.03
N ARG A 151 -16.65 -2.00 19.03
CA ARG A 151 -18.02 -1.83 18.52
C ARG A 151 -18.25 -0.46 17.88
N ASP A 152 -17.16 0.11 17.36
CA ASP A 152 -17.14 1.36 16.58
C ASP A 152 -17.49 1.00 15.11
N PHE A 153 -18.72 1.22 14.64
CA PHE A 153 -19.19 0.77 13.31
C PHE A 153 -19.07 1.84 12.21
#